data_AF-A0A523P464-F1
#
_entry.id   AF-A0A523P464-F1
#
_cell.length_a   1.000
_cell.length_b   1.000
_cell.length_c   1.000
_cell.angle_alpha   90.00
_cell.angle_beta   90.00
_cell.angle_gamma   90.00
#
_symmetry.space_group_name_H-M   'P 1'
#
loop_
_entity.id
_entity.type
_entity.pdbx_description
1 polymer ?
#
loop_
_entity_poly.entity_id
_entity_poly.type
_entity_poly.pdbx_seq_one_letter_code
_entity_poly.pdbx_strand_id
1 'polypeptide(L)'
;MRHRYHGQHIATLLEGEPSTASTADMQSGRHAGFPVLCLVQAAAQLGETGPARRPGIRRVRGGKPMPTGEHTIVRGGLLLDIQGRTTRPADILIEGDTVREIGPPGMDGPGEAKTVDATGKLAMPGLVNAHTHGHGAIGKGLGDKWSLEHLLNHAPWTSSGFTLDDKRLAAQINAAELVLKGCTAAYDMYFEFPRPSLEGLEAAGRGYADVGVRAVIAPMMADSNLFRAIPGLMDAIPEAVRPHVERLRATPYEESVEACRQILHGWPFDRAQVAPALGPTIPHHCSDPFVTACRDLAADYEVGVQMHLAESKVQAVTGIKRYGKTLARHLDDLGLIGPRFTGAHCVWLDEDDMKMMADKGASIAHNPGSNLRLGSGVAPARAMLDHGLTVGIGTDGSASSDNQNMFEAMRFAAFVSRIVTRRYDDWLGTWEVLRMATEGSA
;
A
#
# COMPACT_ATOMS: atom_id res chain seq x y z
N MET A 1 -34.75 15.58 34.61
CA MET A 1 -35.02 15.93 33.20
C MET A 1 -34.49 14.80 32.32
N ARG A 2 -35.41 14.01 31.76
CA ARG A 2 -35.17 12.87 30.86
C ARG A 2 -35.76 13.27 29.52
N HIS A 3 -35.02 13.21 28.42
CA HIS A 3 -35.62 13.23 27.09
C HIS A 3 -35.53 11.85 26.45
N ARG A 4 -36.71 11.32 26.18
CA ARG A 4 -37.00 10.05 25.52
C ARG A 4 -36.82 10.23 24.01
N TYR A 5 -36.20 9.26 23.35
CA TYR A 5 -36.38 9.03 21.93
C TYR A 5 -37.73 8.31 21.71
N HIS A 6 -38.55 8.82 20.80
CA HIS A 6 -39.71 8.15 20.22
C HIS A 6 -39.40 7.81 18.76
N GLY A 7 -39.75 6.58 18.38
CA GLY A 7 -39.65 6.10 17.01
C GLY A 7 -40.86 6.45 16.15
N GLN A 8 -40.71 6.24 14.86
CA GLN A 8 -41.77 5.98 13.87
C GLN A 8 -41.19 4.93 12.90
N HIS A 9 -41.70 3.69 12.96
CA HIS A 9 -42.69 3.11 12.05
C HIS A 9 -42.15 2.79 10.64
N ILE A 10 -41.80 1.52 10.41
CA ILE A 10 -42.29 0.75 9.25
C ILE A 10 -42.59 -0.66 9.75
N ALA A 11 -43.85 -1.06 9.70
CA ALA A 11 -44.30 -2.43 9.86
C ALA A 11 -45.08 -2.84 8.60
N THR A 12 -44.97 -4.13 8.29
CA THR A 12 -45.85 -4.94 7.45
C THR A 12 -45.56 -4.96 5.96
N LEU A 13 -44.91 -6.04 5.49
CA LEU A 13 -45.58 -7.10 4.71
C LEU A 13 -44.63 -8.31 4.61
N LEU A 14 -44.93 -9.34 5.40
CA LEU A 14 -44.47 -10.72 5.23
C LEU A 14 -45.74 -11.56 5.06
N GLU A 15 -45.88 -12.26 3.95
CA GLU A 15 -46.64 -13.51 3.82
C GLU A 15 -46.32 -14.13 2.45
N GLY A 16 -45.87 -15.39 2.46
CA GLY A 16 -45.53 -16.17 1.25
C GLY A 16 -44.56 -17.31 1.56
N GLU A 17 -45.11 -18.45 1.96
CA GLU A 17 -44.40 -19.72 2.22
C GLU A 17 -43.96 -20.46 0.93
N PRO A 18 -43.15 -21.54 1.01
CA PRO A 18 -42.07 -21.84 0.07
C PRO A 18 -42.49 -22.74 -1.10
N SER A 19 -41.93 -22.49 -2.30
CA SER A 19 -42.00 -23.44 -3.41
C SER A 19 -40.64 -24.09 -3.68
N THR A 20 -40.63 -25.41 -3.63
CA THR A 20 -39.55 -26.29 -4.04
C THR A 20 -39.33 -26.22 -5.55
N ALA A 21 -38.09 -25.96 -5.99
CA ALA A 21 -37.68 -26.12 -7.38
C ALA A 21 -36.25 -26.69 -7.47
N SER A 22 -36.23 -28.02 -7.60
CA SER A 22 -35.38 -28.84 -8.48
C SER A 22 -34.13 -28.20 -9.11
N THR A 23 -33.00 -28.81 -8.79
CA THR A 23 -31.73 -28.80 -9.51
C THR A 23 -31.88 -29.28 -10.97
N ALA A 24 -31.70 -28.40 -11.95
CA ALA A 24 -31.13 -28.70 -13.28
C ALA A 24 -30.99 -27.39 -14.10
N ASP A 25 -29.99 -27.37 -14.98
CA ASP A 25 -29.69 -26.35 -15.99
C ASP A 25 -29.09 -25.00 -15.55
N MET A 26 -27.76 -25.01 -15.39
CA MET A 26 -26.91 -23.93 -15.90
C MET A 26 -25.62 -24.52 -16.50
N GLN A 27 -25.71 -24.93 -17.77
CA GLN A 27 -24.54 -25.04 -18.64
C GLN A 27 -24.34 -23.70 -19.39
N SER A 28 -23.07 -23.31 -19.49
CA SER A 28 -22.49 -22.34 -20.44
C SER A 28 -22.67 -20.84 -20.17
N GLY A 29 -21.98 -20.34 -19.13
CA GLY A 29 -21.54 -18.94 -19.05
C GLY A 29 -20.04 -18.84 -19.30
N ARG A 30 -19.59 -18.73 -20.56
CA ARG A 30 -18.20 -18.36 -20.85
C ARG A 30 -18.01 -16.89 -20.47
N HIS A 31 -17.34 -16.63 -19.35
CA HIS A 31 -16.84 -15.30 -19.03
C HIS A 31 -15.75 -14.93 -20.04
N ALA A 32 -16.08 -14.04 -20.98
CA ALA A 32 -15.11 -13.36 -21.82
C ALA A 32 -14.38 -12.29 -20.98
N GLY A 33 -13.42 -12.74 -20.16
CA GLY A 33 -12.40 -11.85 -19.60
C GLY A 33 -11.34 -11.60 -20.67
N PHE A 34 -11.10 -10.35 -21.04
CA PHE A 34 -9.93 -9.98 -21.84
C PHE A 34 -8.68 -10.12 -20.95
N PRO A 35 -7.64 -10.89 -21.36
CA PRO A 35 -6.39 -10.93 -20.61
C PRO A 35 -5.70 -9.56 -20.67
N VAL A 36 -5.27 -9.07 -19.51
CA VAL A 36 -4.59 -7.76 -19.35
C VAL A 36 -3.08 -7.97 -19.48
N LEU A 37 -2.41 -7.16 -20.31
CA LEU A 37 -0.96 -7.07 -20.36
C LEU A 37 -0.52 -5.79 -19.63
N CYS A 38 0.18 -5.95 -18.52
CA CYS A 38 0.69 -4.83 -17.72
C CYS A 38 2.09 -4.43 -18.20
N LEU A 39 2.26 -3.15 -18.55
CA LEU A 39 3.54 -2.61 -18.96
C LEU A 39 4.22 -1.87 -17.81
N VAL A 40 5.52 -2.09 -17.66
CA VAL A 40 6.37 -1.32 -16.76
C VAL A 40 6.54 0.08 -17.36
N GLN A 41 6.05 1.11 -16.68
CA GLN A 41 6.17 2.49 -17.15
C GLN A 41 7.42 3.14 -16.54
N ALA A 42 8.34 3.57 -17.40
CA ALA A 42 9.20 4.72 -17.14
C ALA A 42 8.58 5.92 -17.88
N ALA A 43 8.58 7.11 -17.25
CA ALA A 43 7.86 8.29 -17.71
C ALA A 43 8.17 8.68 -19.17
N ALA A 44 7.17 8.61 -20.05
CA ALA A 44 7.23 9.18 -21.40
C ALA A 44 6.88 10.68 -21.34
N GLN A 45 7.75 11.53 -21.89
CA GLN A 45 7.49 12.96 -22.07
C GLN A 45 6.75 13.17 -23.40
N LEU A 46 5.52 13.68 -23.34
CA LEU A 46 4.89 14.35 -24.47
C LEU A 46 5.07 15.85 -24.26
N GLY A 47 5.75 16.51 -25.20
CA GLY A 47 5.92 17.96 -25.18
C GLY A 47 4.64 18.65 -25.63
N GLU A 48 4.20 19.66 -24.88
CA GLU A 48 3.98 21.03 -25.38
C GLU A 48 3.62 22.00 -24.25
N THR A 49 3.70 23.30 -24.57
CA THR A 49 4.05 24.46 -23.75
C THR A 49 2.89 25.13 -23.00
N GLY A 50 3.10 25.55 -21.74
CA GLY A 50 2.24 26.53 -21.03
C GLY A 50 2.40 26.51 -19.49
N PRO A 51 2.40 27.66 -18.77
CA PRO A 51 2.95 27.72 -17.42
C PRO A 51 1.90 27.45 -16.34
N ALA A 52 1.99 26.30 -15.69
CA ALA A 52 1.51 26.10 -14.33
C ALA A 52 2.61 25.36 -13.55
N ARG A 53 3.17 26.02 -12.53
CA ARG A 53 4.23 25.45 -11.67
C ARG A 53 3.67 24.26 -10.89
N ARG A 54 3.95 23.05 -11.36
CA ARG A 54 3.79 21.80 -10.61
C ARG A 54 5.05 21.54 -9.78
N PRO A 55 4.95 20.95 -8.58
CA PRO A 55 6.12 20.51 -7.81
C PRO A 55 6.91 19.50 -8.66
N GLY A 56 8.22 19.76 -8.82
CA GLY A 56 9.07 18.97 -9.69
C GLY A 56 9.26 17.53 -9.17
N ILE A 57 8.77 16.56 -9.94
CA ILE A 57 9.19 15.16 -9.83
C ILE A 57 10.69 15.14 -10.16
N ARG A 58 11.52 14.85 -9.16
CA ARG A 58 12.98 14.82 -9.28
C ARG A 58 13.37 13.55 -10.05
N ARG A 59 14.09 13.71 -11.17
CA ARG A 59 14.65 12.60 -11.96
C ARG A 59 15.55 11.72 -11.09
N VAL A 60 15.13 10.49 -10.84
CA VAL A 60 16.05 9.43 -10.38
C VAL A 60 16.81 8.93 -11.60
N ARG A 61 18.08 9.35 -11.73
CA ARG A 61 19.05 8.73 -12.64
C ARG A 61 19.81 7.67 -11.84
N GLY A 62 19.74 6.42 -12.25
CA GLY A 62 20.67 5.40 -11.77
C GLY A 62 20.06 4.01 -11.60
N GLY A 63 19.82 3.34 -12.72
CA GLY A 63 19.92 1.89 -12.80
C GLY A 63 20.90 1.54 -13.92
N LYS A 64 21.60 0.41 -13.85
CA LYS A 64 22.46 -0.03 -14.97
C LYS A 64 21.54 -0.33 -16.16
N PRO A 65 21.70 0.35 -17.32
CA PRO A 65 20.90 0.01 -18.49
C PRO A 65 21.15 -1.46 -18.88
N MET A 66 20.08 -2.20 -19.10
CA MET A 66 20.12 -3.40 -19.96
C MET A 66 20.81 -3.03 -21.29
N PRO A 67 21.47 -3.97 -21.99
CA PRO A 67 22.25 -3.66 -23.19
C PRO A 67 21.46 -2.76 -24.14
N THR A 68 21.98 -1.57 -24.40
CA THR A 68 21.42 -0.64 -25.39
C THR A 68 21.40 -1.34 -26.74
N GLY A 69 20.22 -1.72 -27.22
CA GLY A 69 20.05 -2.41 -28.49
C GLY A 69 18.88 -3.39 -28.54
N GLU A 70 18.43 -3.95 -27.42
CA GLU A 70 17.25 -4.82 -27.41
C GLU A 70 15.96 -4.01 -27.53
N HIS A 71 15.26 -4.21 -28.65
CA HIS A 71 13.97 -3.59 -28.89
C HIS A 71 12.87 -4.64 -28.74
N THR A 72 11.80 -4.27 -28.05
CA THR A 72 10.56 -5.06 -28.01
C THR A 72 9.43 -4.20 -28.55
N ILE A 73 8.60 -4.75 -29.44
CA ILE A 73 7.39 -4.08 -29.91
C ILE A 73 6.16 -4.88 -29.51
N VAL A 74 5.27 -4.26 -28.75
CA VAL A 74 3.96 -4.83 -28.38
C VAL A 74 2.96 -4.39 -29.44
N ARG A 75 2.27 -5.35 -30.07
CA ARG A 75 1.39 -5.10 -31.22
C ARG A 75 -0.03 -5.60 -31.02
N GLY A 76 -0.99 -4.93 -31.65
CA GLY A 76 -2.38 -5.40 -31.75
C GLY A 76 -3.23 -5.25 -30.48
N GLY A 77 -2.71 -4.59 -29.45
CA GLY A 77 -3.43 -4.33 -28.20
C GLY A 77 -4.30 -3.07 -28.25
N LEU A 78 -5.29 -3.00 -27.36
CA LEU A 78 -5.92 -1.72 -26.99
C LEU A 78 -5.12 -1.08 -25.87
N LEU A 79 -4.57 0.10 -26.10
CA LEU A 79 -3.94 0.90 -25.05
C LEU A 79 -5.00 1.64 -24.24
N LEU A 80 -4.91 1.51 -22.92
CA LEU A 80 -5.70 2.26 -21.95
C LEU A 80 -5.06 3.62 -21.65
N ASP A 81 -5.78 4.69 -21.98
CA ASP A 81 -5.44 6.04 -21.58
C ASP A 81 -6.29 6.45 -20.36
N ILE A 82 -5.66 6.37 -19.19
CA ILE A 82 -6.29 6.67 -17.89
C ILE A 82 -6.65 8.17 -17.80
N GLN A 83 -5.81 9.05 -18.34
CA GLN A 83 -6.03 10.51 -18.28
C GLN A 83 -7.13 10.93 -19.25
N GLY A 84 -7.06 10.45 -20.49
CA GLY A 84 -8.07 10.68 -21.52
C GLY A 84 -9.38 9.90 -21.32
N ARG A 85 -9.42 8.99 -20.33
CA ARG A 85 -10.57 8.14 -20.01
C ARG A 85 -11.08 7.36 -21.23
N THR A 86 -10.15 6.84 -22.01
CA THR A 86 -10.44 6.24 -23.31
C THR A 86 -9.52 5.05 -23.59
N THR A 87 -9.81 4.33 -24.66
CA THR A 87 -8.94 3.29 -25.19
C THR A 87 -8.74 3.49 -26.68
N ARG A 88 -7.57 3.11 -27.19
CA ARG A 88 -7.30 3.12 -28.62
C ARG A 88 -6.38 1.97 -29.02
N PRO A 89 -6.51 1.42 -30.23
CA PRO A 89 -5.48 0.56 -30.80
C PRO A 89 -4.13 1.30 -30.84
N ALA A 90 -3.08 0.62 -30.39
CA ALA A 90 -1.73 1.18 -30.41
C ALA A 90 -0.67 0.07 -30.43
N ASP A 91 0.45 0.37 -31.06
CA ASP A 91 1.69 -0.38 -30.91
C ASP A 91 2.62 0.39 -29.96
N ILE A 92 3.41 -0.34 -29.18
CA ILE A 92 4.29 0.21 -28.14
C ILE A 92 5.70 -0.32 -28.37
N LEU A 93 6.62 0.58 -28.69
CA LEU A 93 8.04 0.28 -28.84
C LEU A 93 8.75 0.52 -27.51
N ILE A 94 9.47 -0.50 -27.05
CA ILE A 94 10.27 -0.51 -25.84
C ILE A 94 11.73 -0.68 -26.25
N GLU A 95 12.60 0.17 -25.74
CA GLU A 95 14.05 0.10 -25.90
C GLU A 95 14.65 -0.23 -24.53
N GLY A 96 15.21 -1.44 -24.38
CA GLY A 96 15.64 -1.96 -23.09
C GLY A 96 14.48 -2.05 -22.09
N ASP A 97 14.47 -1.15 -21.11
CA ASP A 97 13.48 -1.06 -20.03
C ASP A 97 12.53 0.15 -20.14
N THR A 98 12.66 0.93 -21.21
CA THR A 98 12.00 2.23 -21.35
C THR A 98 11.05 2.23 -22.54
N VAL A 99 9.83 2.75 -22.33
CA VAL A 99 8.89 3.01 -23.43
C VAL A 99 9.47 4.11 -24.31
N ARG A 100 9.87 3.74 -25.53
CA ARG A 100 10.48 4.66 -26.50
C ARG A 100 9.42 5.42 -27.28
N GLU A 101 8.41 4.72 -27.76
CA GLU A 101 7.37 5.30 -28.59
C GLU A 101 6.04 4.55 -28.41
N ILE A 102 4.94 5.30 -28.50
CA ILE A 102 3.59 4.75 -28.58
C ILE A 102 2.93 5.39 -29.80
N GLY A 103 2.44 4.60 -30.74
CA GLY A 103 1.74 5.16 -31.89
C GLY A 103 0.75 4.21 -32.53
N PRO A 104 0.40 4.43 -33.80
CA PRO A 104 -0.69 3.71 -34.44
C PRO A 104 -0.34 2.23 -34.67
N PRO A 105 -1.36 1.34 -34.80
CA PRO A 105 -1.12 -0.04 -35.21
C PRO A 105 -0.37 -0.13 -36.53
N GLY A 106 0.60 -1.04 -36.61
CA GLY A 106 1.47 -1.18 -37.77
C GLY A 106 2.65 -0.21 -37.78
N MET A 107 2.94 0.44 -36.65
CA MET A 107 4.14 1.26 -36.46
C MET A 107 5.41 0.49 -36.87
N ASP A 108 6.29 1.18 -37.60
CA ASP A 108 7.61 0.65 -37.93
C ASP A 108 8.45 0.53 -36.64
N GLY A 109 9.10 -0.62 -36.49
CA GLY A 109 10.08 -0.85 -35.43
C GLY A 109 11.40 -1.30 -36.03
N PRO A 110 12.50 -1.27 -35.25
CA PRO A 110 13.77 -1.85 -35.70
C PRO A 110 13.57 -3.30 -36.16
N GLY A 111 14.20 -3.69 -37.27
CA GLY A 111 13.96 -4.99 -37.91
C GLY A 111 14.29 -6.21 -37.03
N GLU A 112 15.11 -6.01 -35.99
CA GLU A 112 15.50 -7.04 -35.01
C GLU A 112 14.63 -7.02 -33.73
N ALA A 113 13.60 -6.17 -33.67
CA ALA A 113 12.77 -6.04 -32.48
C ALA A 113 11.96 -7.31 -32.19
N LYS A 114 12.02 -7.79 -30.94
CA LYS A 114 11.18 -8.88 -30.46
C LYS A 114 9.71 -8.44 -30.49
N THR A 115 8.86 -9.19 -31.16
CA THR A 115 7.42 -8.87 -31.23
C THR A 115 6.65 -9.60 -30.12
N VAL A 116 5.79 -8.86 -29.42
CA VAL A 116 4.82 -9.38 -28.45
C VAL A 116 3.41 -9.15 -28.99
N ASP A 117 2.67 -10.24 -29.22
CA ASP A 117 1.28 -10.17 -29.68
C ASP A 117 0.31 -9.91 -28.51
N ALA A 118 -0.33 -8.75 -28.57
CA ALA A 118 -1.36 -8.28 -27.65
C ALA A 118 -2.75 -8.25 -28.31
N THR A 119 -2.96 -8.95 -29.43
CA THR A 119 -4.28 -9.10 -30.05
C THR A 119 -5.30 -9.62 -29.05
N GLY A 120 -6.43 -8.93 -28.94
CA GLY A 120 -7.47 -9.27 -27.97
C GLY A 120 -7.07 -9.03 -26.51
N LYS A 121 -6.09 -8.14 -26.24
CA LYS A 121 -5.68 -7.75 -24.90
C LYS A 121 -5.80 -6.24 -24.69
N LEU A 122 -6.00 -5.85 -23.43
CA LEU A 122 -5.85 -4.47 -22.98
C LEU A 122 -4.43 -4.27 -22.46
N ALA A 123 -3.72 -3.29 -23.00
CA ALA A 123 -2.44 -2.80 -22.51
C ALA A 123 -2.69 -1.63 -21.56
N MET A 124 -2.17 -1.73 -20.33
CA MET A 124 -2.28 -0.70 -19.31
C MET A 124 -0.96 -0.53 -18.55
N PRO A 125 -0.73 0.62 -17.90
CA PRO A 125 0.31 0.73 -16.89
C PRO A 125 0.12 -0.37 -15.85
N GLY A 126 1.22 -1.01 -15.44
CA GLY A 126 1.18 -1.97 -14.35
C GLY A 126 0.66 -1.32 -13.06
N LEU A 127 -0.12 -2.07 -12.30
CA LEU A 127 -0.64 -1.60 -11.02
C LEU A 127 0.52 -1.40 -10.03
N VAL A 128 0.35 -0.44 -9.12
CA VAL A 128 1.32 -0.13 -8.06
C VAL A 128 0.62 -0.30 -6.71
N ASN A 129 1.14 -1.21 -5.91
CA ASN A 129 0.64 -1.48 -4.57
C ASN A 129 1.31 -0.53 -3.56
N ALA A 130 0.59 0.51 -3.14
CA ALA A 130 1.14 1.57 -2.29
C ALA A 130 1.50 1.10 -0.87
N HIS A 131 1.03 -0.08 -0.44
CA HIS A 131 1.32 -0.63 0.89
C HIS A 131 1.01 -2.12 0.97
N THR A 132 2.01 -2.91 1.38
CA THR A 132 1.89 -4.34 1.67
C THR A 132 2.84 -4.76 2.79
N HIS A 133 2.71 -6.03 3.21
CA HIS A 133 3.53 -6.70 4.20
C HIS A 133 3.96 -8.08 3.67
N GLY A 134 5.09 -8.14 2.95
CA GLY A 134 5.53 -9.36 2.27
C GLY A 134 5.84 -10.52 3.21
N HIS A 135 6.30 -10.23 4.41
CA HIS A 135 6.52 -11.22 5.47
C HIS A 135 5.24 -12.00 5.84
N GLY A 136 4.06 -11.39 5.67
CA GLY A 136 2.76 -12.00 5.96
C GLY A 136 2.28 -13.02 4.91
N ALA A 137 3.02 -13.23 3.82
CA ALA A 137 2.65 -14.13 2.73
C ALA A 137 2.45 -15.59 3.16
N ILE A 138 3.18 -16.04 4.19
CA ILE A 138 3.09 -17.41 4.73
C ILE A 138 2.01 -17.51 5.83
N GLY A 139 1.52 -16.38 6.34
CA GLY A 139 0.54 -16.31 7.44
C GLY A 139 -0.93 -16.19 7.03
N LYS A 140 -1.25 -16.47 5.76
CA LYS A 140 -2.63 -16.33 5.23
C LYS A 140 -3.60 -17.26 5.94
N GLY A 141 -4.76 -16.73 6.33
CA GLY A 141 -5.82 -17.52 6.96
C GLY A 141 -5.56 -17.95 8.41
N LEU A 142 -4.49 -17.49 9.06
CA LEU A 142 -4.20 -17.83 10.47
C LEU A 142 -5.16 -17.18 11.47
N GLY A 143 -5.74 -16.04 11.11
CA GLY A 143 -6.69 -15.30 11.96
C GLY A 143 -7.96 -14.94 11.20
N ASP A 144 -9.12 -15.25 11.78
CA ASP A 144 -10.41 -14.91 11.20
C ASP A 144 -11.07 -13.68 11.85
N LYS A 145 -11.18 -13.70 13.18
CA LYS A 145 -11.87 -12.65 13.97
C LYS A 145 -10.88 -11.83 14.77
N TRP A 146 -9.94 -11.19 14.08
CA TRP A 146 -8.94 -10.34 14.70
C TRP A 146 -9.22 -8.87 14.42
N SER A 147 -9.17 -8.04 15.46
CA SER A 147 -8.93 -6.61 15.27
C SER A 147 -7.46 -6.36 14.94
N LEU A 148 -7.11 -5.14 14.52
CA LEU A 148 -5.71 -4.75 14.37
C LEU A 148 -4.86 -5.09 15.60
N GLU A 149 -5.34 -4.78 16.80
CA GLU A 149 -4.58 -5.03 18.04
C GLU A 149 -4.40 -6.52 18.32
N HIS A 150 -5.36 -7.36 17.93
CA HIS A 150 -5.20 -8.82 17.96
C HIS A 150 -4.10 -9.25 16.98
N LEU A 151 -4.15 -8.76 15.73
CA LEU A 151 -3.12 -9.05 14.73
C LEU A 151 -1.73 -8.65 15.22
N LEU A 152 -1.56 -7.43 15.75
CA LEU A 152 -0.30 -6.93 16.30
C LEU A 152 0.21 -7.78 17.47
N ASN A 153 -0.70 -8.22 18.34
CA ASN A 153 -0.36 -9.11 19.46
C ASN A 153 0.06 -10.51 18.98
N HIS A 154 -0.50 -10.99 17.88
CA HIS A 154 -0.18 -12.28 17.27
C HIS A 154 1.00 -12.24 16.28
N ALA A 155 1.44 -11.05 15.84
CA ALA A 155 2.51 -10.92 14.84
C ALA A 155 3.81 -11.65 15.21
N PRO A 156 4.28 -11.67 16.47
CA PRO A 156 5.43 -12.48 16.84
C PRO A 156 5.20 -13.98 16.60
N TRP A 157 3.98 -14.48 16.77
CA TRP A 157 3.69 -15.90 16.54
C TRP A 157 3.73 -16.29 15.06
N THR A 158 3.39 -15.36 14.16
CA THR A 158 3.33 -15.64 12.71
C THR A 158 4.68 -15.50 12.02
N SER A 159 5.61 -14.72 12.57
CA SER A 159 6.83 -14.31 11.87
C SER A 159 8.11 -14.30 12.72
N SER A 160 8.04 -14.51 14.04
CA SER A 160 9.27 -14.62 14.84
C SER A 160 10.00 -15.93 14.51
N GLY A 161 11.33 -15.85 14.47
CA GLY A 161 12.17 -17.01 14.20
C GLY A 161 12.31 -17.36 12.72
N PHE A 162 11.80 -16.53 11.81
CA PHE A 162 12.07 -16.65 10.38
C PHE A 162 13.59 -16.63 10.14
N THR A 163 14.08 -17.68 9.48
CA THR A 163 15.42 -17.72 8.91
C THR A 163 15.53 -16.75 7.72
N LEU A 164 16.73 -16.55 7.19
CA LEU A 164 16.90 -15.78 5.96
C LEU A 164 16.15 -16.41 4.78
N ASP A 165 16.10 -17.75 4.72
CA ASP A 165 15.36 -18.46 3.68
C ASP A 165 13.84 -18.25 3.81
N ASP A 166 13.30 -18.24 5.03
CA ASP A 166 11.87 -17.95 5.26
C ASP A 166 11.54 -16.52 4.83
N LYS A 167 12.40 -15.55 5.14
CA LYS A 167 12.22 -14.15 4.72
C LYS A 167 12.21 -14.02 3.19
N ARG A 168 13.18 -14.65 2.52
CA ARG A 168 13.26 -14.66 1.06
C ARG A 168 12.03 -15.33 0.44
N LEU A 169 11.62 -16.48 0.97
CA LEU A 169 10.45 -17.23 0.47
C LEU A 169 9.15 -16.44 0.67
N ALA A 170 8.94 -15.82 1.83
CA ALA A 170 7.76 -15.00 2.09
C ALA A 170 7.67 -13.83 1.09
N ALA A 171 8.76 -13.07 0.94
CA ALA A 171 8.83 -11.98 -0.04
C ALA A 171 8.62 -12.48 -1.48
N GLN A 172 9.19 -13.63 -1.85
CA GLN A 172 9.02 -14.22 -3.17
C GLN A 172 7.57 -14.64 -3.45
N ILE A 173 6.88 -15.25 -2.47
CA ILE A 173 5.45 -15.60 -2.58
C ILE A 173 4.61 -14.33 -2.76
N ASN A 174 4.90 -13.28 -1.98
CA ASN A 174 4.23 -11.99 -2.09
C ASN A 174 4.41 -11.38 -3.49
N ALA A 175 5.66 -11.30 -3.95
CA ALA A 175 6.01 -10.76 -5.26
C ALA A 175 5.38 -11.56 -6.41
N ALA A 176 5.39 -12.88 -6.34
CA ALA A 176 4.77 -13.74 -7.35
C ALA A 176 3.26 -13.49 -7.44
N GLU A 177 2.57 -13.37 -6.30
CA GLU A 177 1.13 -13.09 -6.29
C GLU A 177 0.79 -11.72 -6.88
N LEU A 178 1.61 -10.70 -6.59
CA LEU A 178 1.48 -9.36 -7.17
C LEU A 178 1.59 -9.41 -8.71
N VAL A 179 2.63 -10.03 -9.26
CA VAL A 179 2.84 -10.10 -10.72
C VAL A 179 1.75 -10.88 -11.42
N LEU A 180 1.32 -12.02 -10.85
CA LEU A 180 0.24 -12.84 -11.40
C LEU A 180 -1.07 -12.07 -11.55
N LYS A 181 -1.22 -10.93 -10.86
CA LYS A 181 -2.41 -10.08 -10.83
C LYS A 181 -2.15 -8.68 -11.40
N GLY A 182 -1.08 -8.51 -12.18
CA GLY A 182 -0.80 -7.28 -12.93
C GLY A 182 -0.15 -6.15 -12.12
N CYS A 183 0.28 -6.43 -10.89
CA CYS A 183 1.02 -5.46 -10.08
C CYS A 183 2.52 -5.52 -10.43
N THR A 184 3.11 -4.39 -10.78
CA THR A 184 4.52 -4.31 -11.22
C THR A 184 5.42 -3.56 -10.23
N ALA A 185 4.83 -2.87 -9.25
CA ALA A 185 5.57 -2.25 -8.17
C ALA A 185 4.84 -2.33 -6.83
N ALA A 186 5.57 -2.34 -5.71
CA ALA A 186 5.00 -2.36 -4.36
C ALA A 186 5.84 -1.58 -3.35
N TYR A 187 5.18 -1.05 -2.31
CA TYR A 187 5.84 -0.56 -1.09
C TYR A 187 5.58 -1.57 0.04
N ASP A 188 6.62 -2.27 0.46
CA ASP A 188 6.57 -3.30 1.51
C ASP A 188 7.07 -2.74 2.83
N MET A 189 6.16 -2.58 3.81
CA MET A 189 6.55 -2.42 5.20
C MET A 189 6.86 -3.81 5.78
N TYR A 190 8.13 -4.18 5.73
CA TYR A 190 8.57 -5.53 6.07
C TYR A 190 8.82 -5.64 7.57
N PHE A 191 8.16 -6.60 8.23
CA PHE A 191 8.39 -6.84 9.65
C PHE A 191 9.67 -7.63 9.86
N GLU A 192 10.54 -7.07 10.70
CA GLU A 192 11.72 -7.77 11.18
C GLU A 192 11.83 -7.60 12.69
N PHE A 193 11.92 -8.73 13.39
CA PHE A 193 11.95 -8.79 14.84
C PHE A 193 13.20 -9.55 15.32
N PRO A 194 13.87 -9.13 16.42
CA PRO A 194 13.52 -8.00 17.30
C PRO A 194 13.92 -6.62 16.75
N ARG A 195 14.80 -6.57 15.75
CA ARG A 195 15.26 -5.33 15.10
C ARG A 195 15.61 -5.59 13.63
N PRO A 196 15.66 -4.55 12.79
CA PRO A 196 16.09 -4.71 11.41
C PRO A 196 17.56 -5.13 11.29
N SER A 197 17.89 -5.84 10.22
CA SER A 197 19.25 -6.27 9.87
C SER A 197 19.49 -6.19 8.36
N LEU A 198 20.73 -5.89 7.94
CA LEU A 198 21.08 -5.87 6.51
C LEU A 198 20.82 -7.22 5.84
N GLU A 199 21.22 -8.33 6.46
CA GLU A 199 21.01 -9.67 5.92
C GLU A 199 19.52 -10.02 5.77
N GLY A 200 18.69 -9.61 6.75
CA GLY A 200 17.24 -9.86 6.69
C GLY A 200 16.54 -9.08 5.60
N LEU A 201 16.86 -7.78 5.46
CA LEU A 201 16.32 -6.96 4.37
C LEU A 201 16.90 -7.37 3.02
N GLU A 202 18.14 -7.85 2.96
CA GLU A 202 18.70 -8.44 1.75
C GLU A 202 17.93 -9.70 1.34
N ALA A 203 17.62 -10.60 2.28
CA ALA A 203 16.82 -11.77 1.99
C ALA A 203 15.43 -11.41 1.44
N ALA A 204 14.75 -10.44 2.06
CA ALA A 204 13.47 -9.94 1.57
C ALA A 204 13.61 -9.29 0.16
N GLY A 205 14.61 -8.43 -0.03
CA GLY A 205 14.91 -7.78 -1.30
C GLY A 205 15.22 -8.77 -2.42
N ARG A 206 15.94 -9.85 -2.10
CA ARG A 206 16.20 -10.95 -3.03
C ARG A 206 14.92 -11.61 -3.50
N GLY A 207 13.95 -11.83 -2.61
CA GLY A 207 12.65 -12.40 -2.96
C GLY A 207 11.88 -11.57 -4.01
N TYR A 208 11.91 -10.24 -3.90
CA TYR A 208 11.33 -9.35 -4.92
C TYR A 208 12.16 -9.30 -6.20
N ALA A 209 13.48 -9.20 -6.07
CA ALA A 209 14.40 -9.11 -7.21
C ALA A 209 14.36 -10.37 -8.09
N ASP A 210 14.28 -11.57 -7.48
CA ASP A 210 14.21 -12.86 -8.17
C ASP A 210 12.94 -12.98 -9.03
N VAL A 211 11.84 -12.34 -8.63
CA VAL A 211 10.58 -12.30 -9.41
C VAL A 211 10.60 -11.18 -10.45
N GLY A 212 11.35 -10.10 -10.21
CA GLY A 212 11.45 -8.95 -11.11
C GLY A 212 10.44 -7.82 -10.83
N VAL A 213 9.82 -7.81 -9.65
CA VAL A 213 8.93 -6.72 -9.19
C VAL A 213 9.76 -5.51 -8.74
N ARG A 214 9.30 -4.29 -9.03
CA ARG A 214 9.87 -3.11 -8.38
C ARG A 214 9.38 -3.01 -6.94
N ALA A 215 10.27 -2.85 -5.98
CA ALA A 215 9.87 -2.80 -4.58
C ALA A 215 10.57 -1.68 -3.82
N VAL A 216 9.85 -1.01 -2.94
CA VAL A 216 10.43 -0.25 -1.83
C VAL A 216 10.29 -1.12 -0.59
N ILE A 217 11.36 -1.33 0.17
CA ILE A 217 11.33 -2.14 1.39
C ILE A 217 11.69 -1.25 2.57
N ALA A 218 10.73 -1.09 3.48
CA ALA A 218 10.86 -0.31 4.69
C ALA A 218 10.76 -1.24 5.92
N PRO A 219 11.81 -1.39 6.73
CA PRO A 219 11.70 -2.19 7.94
C PRO A 219 10.72 -1.55 8.92
N MET A 220 9.79 -2.36 9.44
CA MET A 220 8.91 -1.95 10.54
C MET A 220 9.71 -1.87 11.84
N MET A 221 9.68 -0.72 12.51
CA MET A 221 10.46 -0.49 13.73
C MET A 221 9.66 0.20 14.83
N ALA A 222 9.94 -0.14 16.09
CA ALA A 222 9.36 0.47 17.29
C ALA A 222 10.34 0.38 18.46
N ASP A 223 10.37 1.41 19.32
CA ASP A 223 11.09 1.41 20.60
C ASP A 223 10.14 1.30 21.81
N SER A 224 8.84 1.09 21.56
CA SER A 224 7.84 0.66 22.53
C SER A 224 7.08 -0.57 22.04
N ASN A 225 6.75 -1.47 22.97
CA ASN A 225 5.89 -2.62 22.66
C ASN A 225 4.40 -2.24 22.76
N LEU A 226 3.54 -3.07 22.14
CA LEU A 226 2.08 -2.93 22.10
C LEU A 226 1.48 -2.64 23.49
N PHE A 227 1.88 -3.40 24.50
CA PHE A 227 1.31 -3.34 25.85
C PHE A 227 1.56 -2.00 26.53
N ARG A 228 2.73 -1.38 26.29
CA ARG A 228 3.09 -0.06 26.82
C ARG A 228 2.59 1.08 25.95
N ALA A 229 2.49 0.86 24.64
CA ALA A 229 2.09 1.88 23.69
C ALA A 229 0.61 2.28 23.83
N ILE A 230 -0.24 1.33 24.23
CA ILE A 230 -1.68 1.54 24.41
C ILE A 230 -1.99 1.98 25.87
N PRO A 231 -2.54 3.19 26.08
CA PRO A 231 -2.85 3.69 27.43
C PRO A 231 -3.81 2.78 28.20
N GLY A 232 -3.38 2.35 29.39
CA GLY A 232 -4.16 1.49 30.29
C GLY A 232 -4.12 -0.01 29.98
N LEU A 233 -3.45 -0.43 28.90
CA LEU A 233 -3.38 -1.85 28.54
C LEU A 233 -2.59 -2.66 29.56
N MET A 234 -1.43 -2.16 30.04
CA MET A 234 -0.66 -2.80 31.11
C MET A 234 -1.48 -3.06 32.39
N ASP A 235 -2.35 -2.13 32.76
CA ASP A 235 -3.16 -2.24 33.97
C ASP A 235 -4.23 -3.33 33.84
N ALA A 236 -4.76 -3.51 32.62
CA ALA A 236 -5.76 -4.50 32.28
C ALA A 236 -5.21 -5.94 32.14
N ILE A 237 -3.88 -6.13 32.20
CA ILE A 237 -3.27 -7.45 32.07
C ILE A 237 -3.58 -8.31 33.30
N PRO A 238 -4.06 -9.56 33.12
CA PRO A 238 -4.29 -10.48 34.24
C PRO A 238 -3.01 -10.70 35.05
N GLU A 239 -3.14 -10.73 36.38
CA GLU A 239 -2.00 -10.84 37.29
C GLU A 239 -1.11 -12.05 37.01
N ALA A 240 -1.71 -13.17 36.59
CA ALA A 240 -0.99 -14.39 36.25
C ALA A 240 0.01 -14.24 35.10
N VAL A 241 -0.21 -13.33 34.16
CA VAL A 241 0.65 -13.13 32.97
C VAL A 241 1.40 -11.80 32.99
N ARG A 242 1.05 -10.88 33.90
CA ARG A 242 1.68 -9.56 34.06
C ARG A 242 3.22 -9.65 34.17
N PRO A 243 3.84 -10.55 34.98
CA PRO A 243 5.30 -10.65 35.06
C PRO A 243 5.96 -11.09 33.74
N HIS A 244 5.26 -11.83 32.88
CA HIS A 244 5.78 -12.19 31.57
C HIS A 244 5.79 -10.97 30.63
N VAL A 245 4.67 -10.25 30.57
CA VAL A 245 4.55 -9.06 29.71
C VAL A 245 5.49 -7.94 30.17
N GLU A 246 5.65 -7.75 31.48
CA GLU A 246 6.57 -6.76 32.05
C GLU A 246 8.04 -7.03 31.74
N ARG A 247 8.42 -8.21 31.27
CA ARG A 247 9.78 -8.53 30.82
C ARG A 247 10.01 -8.27 29.33
N LEU A 248 8.94 -8.10 28.55
CA LEU A 248 9.07 -7.77 27.12
C LEU A 248 9.69 -6.38 26.96
N ARG A 249 10.78 -6.30 26.22
CA ARG A 249 11.49 -5.06 25.90
C ARG A 249 11.50 -4.89 24.38
N ALA A 250 11.22 -3.67 23.93
CA ALA A 250 11.50 -3.28 22.56
C ALA A 250 12.99 -2.94 22.45
N THR A 251 13.52 -3.02 21.24
CA THR A 251 14.89 -2.59 20.95
C THR A 251 15.00 -1.07 21.16
N PRO A 252 16.06 -0.57 21.82
CA PRO A 252 16.33 0.87 21.90
C PRO A 252 16.37 1.52 20.51
N TYR A 253 15.87 2.74 20.40
CA TYR A 253 15.72 3.36 19.09
C TYR A 253 17.07 3.60 18.40
N GLU A 254 18.12 3.88 19.17
CA GLU A 254 19.48 4.13 18.66
C GLU A 254 20.01 2.92 17.90
N GLU A 255 19.76 1.71 18.40
CA GLU A 255 20.14 0.46 17.72
C GLU A 255 19.36 0.26 16.42
N SER A 256 18.06 0.60 16.39
CA SER A 256 17.22 0.51 15.19
C SER A 256 17.62 1.52 14.12
N VAL A 257 17.94 2.76 14.53
CA VAL A 257 18.41 3.83 13.65
C VAL A 257 19.78 3.49 13.07
N GLU A 258 20.70 2.96 13.88
CA GLU A 258 22.02 2.53 13.40
C GLU A 258 21.91 1.36 12.43
N ALA A 259 21.05 0.37 12.71
CA ALA A 259 20.78 -0.71 11.77
C ALA A 259 20.22 -0.20 10.44
N CYS A 260 19.31 0.78 10.46
CA CYS A 260 18.82 1.42 9.24
C CYS A 260 19.91 2.19 8.50
N ARG A 261 20.80 2.89 9.21
CA ARG A 261 21.95 3.56 8.60
C ARG A 261 22.83 2.57 7.84
N GLN A 262 23.10 1.41 8.45
CA GLN A 262 23.85 0.32 7.81
C GLN A 262 23.12 -0.25 6.60
N ILE A 263 21.81 -0.45 6.67
CA ILE A 263 20.96 -0.91 5.56
C ILE A 263 21.01 0.09 4.40
N LEU A 264 20.80 1.37 4.68
CA LEU A 264 20.77 2.43 3.66
C LEU A 264 22.14 2.62 2.99
N HIS A 265 23.22 2.53 3.76
CA HIS A 265 24.58 2.63 3.25
C HIS A 265 25.02 1.39 2.46
N GLY A 266 24.72 0.20 2.98
CA GLY A 266 25.16 -1.09 2.44
C GLY A 266 24.17 -1.76 1.49
N TRP A 267 23.19 -1.02 0.96
CA TRP A 267 22.10 -1.60 0.16
C TRP A 267 22.64 -2.31 -1.10
N PRO A 268 22.41 -3.63 -1.27
CA PRO A 268 23.10 -4.41 -2.29
C PRO A 268 22.40 -4.41 -3.66
N PHE A 269 21.19 -3.85 -3.76
CA PHE A 269 20.39 -3.87 -4.98
C PHE A 269 20.45 -2.55 -5.74
N ASP A 270 20.16 -2.63 -7.04
CA ASP A 270 19.83 -1.47 -7.84
C ASP A 270 18.56 -0.80 -7.26
N ARG A 271 18.69 0.45 -6.80
CA ARG A 271 17.59 1.20 -6.19
C ARG A 271 16.45 1.49 -7.17
N ALA A 272 16.66 1.40 -8.48
CA ALA A 272 15.59 1.48 -9.47
C ALA A 272 14.71 0.22 -9.49
N GLN A 273 15.27 -0.93 -9.08
CA GLN A 273 14.55 -2.20 -8.96
C GLN A 273 14.03 -2.41 -7.53
N VAL A 274 14.92 -2.43 -6.55
CA VAL A 274 14.56 -2.63 -5.14
C VAL A 274 15.22 -1.52 -4.32
N ALA A 275 14.43 -0.62 -3.73
CA ALA A 275 14.91 0.52 -2.95
C ALA A 275 14.69 0.30 -1.44
N PRO A 276 15.59 0.79 -0.58
CA PRO A 276 15.34 0.85 0.85
C PRO A 276 14.56 2.11 1.23
N ALA A 277 13.79 2.04 2.31
CA ALA A 277 13.11 3.18 2.93
C ALA A 277 13.05 3.00 4.46
N LEU A 278 12.39 3.91 5.18
CA LEU A 278 12.19 3.81 6.63
C LEU A 278 10.73 3.55 6.99
N GLY A 279 10.52 2.68 7.97
CA GLY A 279 9.19 2.26 8.43
C GLY A 279 9.01 2.34 9.95
N PRO A 280 9.17 3.52 10.61
CA PRO A 280 8.76 3.63 12.00
C PRO A 280 7.26 3.28 12.07
N THR A 281 6.90 2.27 12.86
CA THR A 281 5.72 1.45 12.54
C THR A 281 4.40 2.16 12.76
N ILE A 282 4.18 2.69 13.96
CA ILE A 282 2.92 3.28 14.44
C ILE A 282 3.31 4.42 15.39
N PRO A 283 2.72 5.63 15.30
CA PRO A 283 3.18 6.80 16.05
C PRO A 283 3.36 6.58 17.56
N HIS A 284 2.38 5.98 18.23
CA HIS A 284 2.42 5.75 19.68
C HIS A 284 3.28 4.55 20.10
N HIS A 285 3.82 3.79 19.14
CA HIS A 285 4.83 2.75 19.37
C HIS A 285 6.25 3.31 19.26
N CYS A 286 6.40 4.56 18.84
CA CYS A 286 7.68 5.24 18.67
C CYS A 286 7.78 6.43 19.63
N SER A 287 8.93 6.61 20.28
CA SER A 287 9.21 7.84 21.03
C SER A 287 9.46 9.03 20.09
N ASP A 288 9.25 10.25 20.60
CA ASP A 288 9.52 11.49 19.84
C ASP A 288 10.98 11.57 19.35
N PRO A 289 12.02 11.21 20.15
CA PRO A 289 13.40 11.11 19.66
C PRO A 289 13.54 10.10 18.53
N PHE A 290 12.85 8.95 18.60
CA PHE A 290 12.92 7.96 17.53
C PHE A 290 12.32 8.47 16.22
N VAL A 291 11.13 9.06 16.28
CA VAL A 291 10.47 9.66 15.10
C VAL A 291 11.36 10.75 14.47
N THR A 292 11.94 11.61 15.32
CA THR A 292 12.85 12.68 14.89
C THR A 292 14.11 12.10 14.22
N ALA A 293 14.70 11.05 14.79
CA ALA A 293 15.87 10.38 14.22
C ALA A 293 15.55 9.72 12.86
N CYS A 294 14.37 9.11 12.70
CA CYS A 294 13.93 8.58 11.41
C CYS A 294 13.70 9.68 10.36
N ARG A 295 13.10 10.82 10.75
CA ARG A 295 12.93 11.99 9.88
C ARG A 295 14.27 12.48 9.35
N ASP A 296 15.24 12.65 10.23
CA ASP A 296 16.57 13.17 9.88
C ASP A 296 17.34 12.17 9.01
N LEU A 297 17.31 10.88 9.38
CA LEU A 297 17.93 9.81 8.58
C LEU A 297 17.32 9.71 7.17
N ALA A 298 16.00 9.83 7.05
CA ALA A 298 15.33 9.84 5.74
C ALA A 298 15.76 11.03 4.88
N ALA A 299 15.98 12.20 5.50
CA ALA A 299 16.49 13.37 4.80
C ALA A 299 17.94 13.19 4.35
N ASP A 300 18.82 12.67 5.23
CA ASP A 300 20.24 12.44 4.94
C ASP A 300 20.46 11.48 3.76
N TYR A 301 19.65 10.43 3.66
CA TYR A 301 19.75 9.41 2.61
C TYR A 301 18.77 9.63 1.43
N GLU A 302 17.97 10.69 1.48
CA GLU A 302 16.93 11.03 0.49
C GLU A 302 15.95 9.88 0.20
N VAL A 303 15.50 9.17 1.24
CA VAL A 303 14.56 8.04 1.14
C VAL A 303 13.17 8.38 1.69
N GLY A 304 12.17 7.60 1.28
CA GLY A 304 10.80 7.72 1.79
C GLY A 304 10.65 7.22 3.23
N VAL A 305 9.57 7.66 3.88
CA VAL A 305 9.08 7.16 5.15
C VAL A 305 7.63 6.77 5.00
N GLN A 306 7.29 5.54 5.38
CA GLN A 306 5.89 5.09 5.49
C GLN A 306 5.60 4.64 6.91
N MET A 307 4.46 5.06 7.44
CA MET A 307 4.02 4.74 8.80
C MET A 307 2.52 4.47 8.80
N HIS A 308 2.06 3.48 9.58
CA HIS A 308 0.64 3.28 9.82
C HIS A 308 0.10 4.47 10.61
N LEU A 309 -0.95 5.12 10.10
CA LEU A 309 -1.44 6.36 10.66
C LEU A 309 -2.95 6.31 10.86
N ALA A 310 -3.39 6.49 12.11
CA ALA A 310 -4.80 6.58 12.47
C ALA A 310 -5.62 5.40 11.90
N GLU A 311 -5.08 4.19 11.98
CA GLU A 311 -5.66 3.00 11.36
C GLU A 311 -6.88 2.50 12.14
N SER A 312 -6.75 2.32 13.45
CA SER A 312 -7.82 1.80 14.30
C SER A 312 -8.36 2.85 15.27
N LYS A 313 -9.54 2.57 15.83
CA LYS A 313 -10.12 3.36 16.91
C LYS A 313 -9.19 3.46 18.13
N VAL A 314 -8.44 2.40 18.43
CA VAL A 314 -7.47 2.41 19.54
C VAL A 314 -6.37 3.42 19.27
N GLN A 315 -5.86 3.48 18.03
CA GLN A 315 -4.85 4.48 17.66
C GLN A 315 -5.42 5.91 17.76
N ALA A 316 -6.63 6.15 17.25
CA ALA A 316 -7.29 7.45 17.31
C ALA A 316 -7.47 7.95 18.76
N VAL A 317 -8.00 7.08 19.64
CA VAL A 317 -8.19 7.40 21.06
C VAL A 317 -6.85 7.56 21.78
N THR A 318 -5.84 6.77 21.42
CA THR A 318 -4.49 6.88 21.99
C THR A 318 -3.86 8.23 21.68
N GLY A 319 -4.06 8.75 20.46
CA GLY A 319 -3.62 10.10 20.09
C GLY A 319 -4.11 11.14 21.08
N ILE A 320 -5.42 11.20 21.28
CA ILE A 320 -6.06 12.15 22.20
C ILE A 320 -5.60 11.94 23.64
N LYS A 321 -5.56 10.70 24.13
CA LYS A 321 -5.19 10.41 25.54
C LYS A 321 -3.73 10.69 25.85
N ARG A 322 -2.81 10.43 24.92
CA ARG A 322 -1.37 10.52 25.16
C ARG A 322 -0.80 11.88 24.80
N TYR A 323 -1.28 12.49 23.71
CA TYR A 323 -0.72 13.71 23.15
C TYR A 323 -1.67 14.91 23.18
N GLY A 324 -2.94 14.71 23.57
CA GLY A 324 -3.96 15.76 23.56
C GLY A 324 -4.37 16.22 22.15
N LYS A 325 -3.95 15.49 21.10
CA LYS A 325 -4.15 15.83 19.69
C LYS A 325 -4.17 14.56 18.83
N THR A 326 -4.53 14.66 17.56
CA THR A 326 -4.50 13.53 16.62
C THR A 326 -3.07 13.03 16.43
N LEU A 327 -2.92 11.76 16.01
CA LEU A 327 -1.59 11.22 15.72
C LEU A 327 -0.92 11.95 14.55
N ALA A 328 -1.69 12.40 13.56
CA ALA A 328 -1.17 13.15 12.42
C ALA A 328 -0.62 14.52 12.86
N ARG A 329 -1.35 15.27 13.70
CA ARG A 329 -0.83 16.52 14.30
C ARG A 329 0.40 16.30 15.16
N HIS A 330 0.48 15.20 15.90
CA HIS A 330 1.67 14.89 16.68
C HIS A 330 2.90 14.64 15.78
N LEU A 331 2.77 13.85 14.71
CA LEU A 331 3.85 13.67 13.73
C LEU A 331 4.22 14.98 13.03
N ASP A 332 3.24 15.87 12.86
CA ASP A 332 3.43 17.18 12.26
C ASP A 332 4.30 18.10 13.12
N ASP A 333 4.05 18.15 14.43
CA ASP A 333 4.88 18.89 15.39
C ASP A 333 6.33 18.39 15.39
N LEU A 334 6.52 17.10 15.15
CA LEU A 334 7.83 16.46 15.00
C LEU A 334 8.44 16.67 13.61
N GLY A 335 7.74 17.34 12.68
CA GLY A 335 8.22 17.64 11.34
C GLY A 335 8.36 16.43 10.42
N LEU A 336 7.72 15.30 10.74
CA LEU A 336 7.76 14.11 9.88
C LEU A 336 6.84 14.25 8.67
N ILE A 337 5.70 14.92 8.82
CA ILE A 337 4.73 15.11 7.73
C ILE A 337 5.32 16.03 6.66
N GLY A 338 5.44 15.51 5.44
CA GLY A 338 5.99 16.24 4.31
C GLY A 338 6.09 15.38 3.04
N PRO A 339 6.80 15.86 2.00
CA PRO A 339 6.83 15.21 0.68
C PRO A 339 7.46 13.81 0.62
N ARG A 340 8.13 13.38 1.69
CA ARG A 340 8.72 12.03 1.81
C ARG A 340 7.87 11.09 2.67
N PHE A 341 6.77 11.56 3.24
CA PHE A 341 5.95 10.81 4.18
C PHE A 341 4.69 10.27 3.50
N THR A 342 4.44 8.98 3.70
CA THR A 342 3.20 8.31 3.32
C THR A 342 2.52 7.74 4.56
N GLY A 343 1.29 8.17 4.83
CA GLY A 343 0.43 7.58 5.87
C GLY A 343 -0.32 6.37 5.34
N ALA A 344 -0.09 5.19 5.90
CA ALA A 344 -0.88 4.01 5.58
C ALA A 344 -2.21 4.00 6.35
N HIS A 345 -3.28 3.50 5.72
CA HIS A 345 -4.65 3.38 6.23
C HIS A 345 -5.41 4.70 6.36
N CYS A 346 -5.01 5.57 7.28
CA CYS A 346 -5.60 6.90 7.49
C CYS A 346 -7.13 6.89 7.70
N VAL A 347 -7.63 5.89 8.43
CA VAL A 347 -9.07 5.66 8.63
C VAL A 347 -9.70 6.75 9.48
N TRP A 348 -9.00 7.18 10.52
CA TRP A 348 -9.48 8.10 11.56
C TRP A 348 -8.85 9.49 11.45
N LEU A 349 -8.46 9.93 10.24
CA LEU A 349 -8.09 11.33 10.01
C LEU A 349 -9.34 12.22 10.06
N ASP A 350 -9.18 13.41 10.63
CA ASP A 350 -10.17 14.48 10.52
C ASP A 350 -9.87 15.44 9.36
N GLU A 351 -10.73 16.45 9.18
CA GLU A 351 -10.61 17.44 8.12
C GLU A 351 -9.33 18.28 8.24
N ASP A 352 -8.95 18.62 9.47
CA ASP A 352 -7.75 19.40 9.77
C ASP A 352 -6.47 18.62 9.49
N ASP A 353 -6.46 17.33 9.81
CA ASP A 353 -5.39 16.39 9.48
C ASP A 353 -5.22 16.28 7.96
N MET A 354 -6.31 16.04 7.23
CA MET A 354 -6.28 15.90 5.76
C MET A 354 -5.76 17.18 5.10
N LYS A 355 -6.27 18.35 5.51
CA LYS A 355 -5.82 19.63 5.00
C LYS A 355 -4.32 19.86 5.28
N MET A 356 -3.88 19.62 6.52
CA MET A 356 -2.48 19.81 6.91
C MET A 356 -1.55 18.89 6.11
N MET A 357 -1.92 17.62 5.96
CA MET A 357 -1.12 16.65 5.21
C MET A 357 -1.05 17.04 3.72
N ALA A 358 -2.14 17.52 3.13
CA ALA A 358 -2.18 18.01 1.76
C ALA A 358 -1.27 19.23 1.56
N ASP A 359 -1.39 20.24 2.44
CA ASP A 359 -0.60 21.47 2.39
C ASP A 359 0.91 21.19 2.50
N LYS A 360 1.29 20.12 3.22
CA LYS A 360 2.69 19.67 3.38
C LYS A 360 3.15 18.68 2.33
N GLY A 361 2.27 18.24 1.44
CA GLY A 361 2.58 17.33 0.33
C GLY A 361 2.81 15.88 0.75
N ALA A 362 2.23 15.44 1.86
CA ALA A 362 2.24 14.02 2.24
C ALA A 362 1.29 13.19 1.36
N SER A 363 1.53 11.88 1.31
CA SER A 363 0.72 10.93 0.55
C SER A 363 -0.01 9.95 1.46
N ILE A 364 -1.01 9.26 0.90
CA ILE A 364 -1.82 8.25 1.61
C ILE A 364 -1.75 6.92 0.87
N ALA A 365 -1.56 5.82 1.61
CA ALA A 365 -1.82 4.48 1.11
C ALA A 365 -3.16 3.96 1.65
N HIS A 366 -4.20 3.97 0.82
CA HIS A 366 -5.54 3.54 1.18
C HIS A 366 -5.67 2.01 1.10
N ASN A 367 -5.93 1.37 2.25
CA ASN A 367 -5.93 -0.10 2.40
C ASN A 367 -7.34 -0.66 2.72
N PRO A 368 -8.33 -0.53 1.83
CA PRO A 368 -9.74 -0.79 2.16
C PRO A 368 -10.03 -2.26 2.52
N GLY A 369 -9.37 -3.22 1.87
CA GLY A 369 -9.58 -4.65 2.15
C GLY A 369 -9.22 -5.00 3.60
N SER A 370 -8.01 -4.62 4.02
CA SER A 370 -7.55 -4.82 5.40
C SER A 370 -8.36 -4.02 6.42
N ASN A 371 -8.67 -2.76 6.11
CA ASN A 371 -9.47 -1.93 7.02
C ASN A 371 -10.82 -2.58 7.38
N LEU A 372 -11.45 -3.23 6.40
CA LEU A 372 -12.68 -3.99 6.60
C LEU A 372 -12.43 -5.28 7.38
N ARG A 373 -11.41 -6.06 6.99
CA ARG A 373 -11.09 -7.37 7.58
C ARG A 373 -10.74 -7.26 9.07
N LEU A 374 -9.99 -6.23 9.45
CA LEU A 374 -9.57 -5.98 10.84
C LEU A 374 -10.58 -5.15 11.65
N GLY A 375 -11.70 -4.76 11.06
CA GLY A 375 -12.70 -3.93 11.73
C GLY A 375 -12.17 -2.54 12.12
N SER A 376 -11.17 -2.03 11.41
CA SER A 376 -10.51 -0.74 11.65
C SER A 376 -11.44 0.43 11.29
N GLY A 377 -12.26 0.27 10.25
CA GLY A 377 -13.25 1.25 9.78
C GLY A 377 -13.19 1.46 8.27
N VAL A 378 -13.67 2.61 7.80
CA VAL A 378 -13.59 3.00 6.39
C VAL A 378 -12.95 4.37 6.29
N ALA A 379 -11.81 4.45 5.60
CA ALA A 379 -11.10 5.71 5.40
C ALA A 379 -11.86 6.66 4.45
N PRO A 380 -11.88 7.97 4.71
CA PRO A 380 -12.60 8.96 3.90
C PRO A 380 -11.83 9.32 2.62
N ALA A 381 -11.52 8.34 1.77
CA ALA A 381 -10.66 8.52 0.58
C ALA A 381 -11.17 9.58 -0.42
N ARG A 382 -12.50 9.76 -0.56
CA ARG A 382 -13.07 10.87 -1.34
C ARG A 382 -12.64 12.22 -0.76
N ALA A 383 -12.89 12.45 0.53
CA ALA A 383 -12.52 13.71 1.17
C ALA A 383 -11.01 13.97 1.08
N MET A 384 -10.17 12.93 1.20
CA MET A 384 -8.72 13.07 1.02
C MET A 384 -8.37 13.62 -0.38
N LEU A 385 -8.97 13.07 -1.44
CA LEU A 385 -8.77 13.56 -2.80
C LEU A 385 -9.28 15.00 -2.98
N ASP A 386 -10.43 15.33 -2.38
CA ASP A 386 -11.03 16.67 -2.46
C ASP A 386 -10.17 17.73 -1.75
N HIS A 387 -9.43 17.35 -0.71
CA HIS A 387 -8.40 18.18 -0.06
C HIS A 387 -7.08 18.27 -0.85
N GLY A 388 -6.94 17.53 -1.95
CA GLY A 388 -5.74 17.53 -2.80
C GLY A 388 -4.63 16.60 -2.33
N LEU A 389 -4.91 15.63 -1.45
CA LEU A 389 -3.94 14.58 -1.10
C LEU A 389 -3.67 13.67 -2.30
N THR A 390 -2.42 13.25 -2.43
CA THR A 390 -2.06 12.10 -3.27
C THR A 390 -2.50 10.83 -2.55
N VAL A 391 -3.45 10.10 -3.14
CA VAL A 391 -3.98 8.86 -2.55
C VAL A 391 -3.68 7.68 -3.48
N GLY A 392 -2.84 6.76 -3.02
CA GLY A 392 -2.60 5.46 -3.62
C GLY A 392 -3.50 4.37 -3.03
N ILE A 393 -3.53 3.20 -3.66
CA ILE A 393 -4.23 2.01 -3.14
C ILE A 393 -3.21 0.96 -2.72
N GLY A 394 -3.38 0.40 -1.54
CA GLY A 394 -2.60 -0.73 -1.04
C GLY A 394 -3.48 -1.95 -0.76
N THR A 395 -2.87 -3.13 -0.82
CA THR A 395 -3.53 -4.38 -0.40
C THR A 395 -3.39 -4.63 1.09
N ASP A 396 -2.41 -3.99 1.73
CA ASP A 396 -1.86 -4.39 3.03
C ASP A 396 -1.32 -5.85 2.98
N GLY A 397 -0.99 -6.42 4.14
CA GLY A 397 -0.55 -7.80 4.28
C GLY A 397 -1.62 -8.82 3.87
N SER A 398 -1.18 -9.91 3.24
CA SER A 398 -2.12 -11.00 2.92
C SER A 398 -2.65 -11.74 4.15
N ALA A 399 -2.04 -11.55 5.33
CA ALA A 399 -2.58 -12.06 6.60
C ALA A 399 -3.72 -11.18 7.16
N SER A 400 -3.86 -9.94 6.69
CA SER A 400 -4.89 -8.97 7.09
C SER A 400 -5.86 -8.62 5.96
N SER A 401 -5.64 -9.09 4.73
CA SER A 401 -6.49 -8.84 3.55
C SER A 401 -6.86 -10.11 2.77
N ASP A 402 -6.20 -11.25 3.10
CA ASP A 402 -6.29 -12.58 2.48
C ASP A 402 -5.65 -12.76 1.09
N ASN A 403 -5.19 -11.67 0.45
CA ASN A 403 -4.53 -11.74 -0.86
C ASN A 403 -3.67 -10.50 -1.19
N GLN A 404 -2.98 -10.55 -2.34
CA GLN A 404 -2.24 -9.45 -2.97
C GLN A 404 -2.85 -9.05 -4.32
N ASN A 405 -4.18 -8.86 -4.35
CA ASN A 405 -4.93 -8.55 -5.56
C ASN A 405 -5.34 -7.06 -5.63
N MET A 406 -4.61 -6.28 -6.41
CA MET A 406 -4.91 -4.87 -6.60
C MET A 406 -6.27 -4.62 -7.28
N PHE A 407 -6.80 -5.55 -8.09
CA PHE A 407 -8.15 -5.42 -8.65
C PHE A 407 -9.23 -5.54 -7.57
N GLU A 408 -9.02 -6.40 -6.58
CA GLU A 408 -9.93 -6.48 -5.43
C GLU A 408 -9.80 -5.23 -4.55
N ALA A 409 -8.57 -4.76 -4.29
CA ALA A 409 -8.34 -3.53 -3.55
C ALA A 409 -9.02 -2.31 -4.21
N MET A 410 -8.91 -2.18 -5.55
CA MET A 410 -9.62 -1.16 -6.34
C MET A 410 -11.14 -1.29 -6.18
N ARG A 411 -11.68 -2.51 -6.29
CA ARG A 411 -13.12 -2.75 -6.12
C ARG A 411 -13.60 -2.36 -4.73
N PHE A 412 -12.83 -2.70 -3.70
CA PHE A 412 -13.13 -2.30 -2.33
C PHE A 412 -13.07 -0.78 -2.18
N ALA A 413 -12.02 -0.10 -2.67
CA ALA A 413 -11.92 1.37 -2.62
C ALA A 413 -13.16 2.03 -3.22
N ALA A 414 -13.60 1.58 -4.40
CA ALA A 414 -14.80 2.08 -5.07
C ALA A 414 -16.06 1.87 -4.21
N PHE A 415 -16.25 0.68 -3.64
CA PHE A 415 -17.49 0.34 -2.93
C PHE A 415 -17.58 0.95 -1.54
N VAL A 416 -16.49 0.95 -0.78
CA VAL A 416 -16.49 1.52 0.58
C VAL A 416 -16.67 3.03 0.56
N SER A 417 -16.24 3.71 -0.52
CA SER A 417 -16.49 5.15 -0.70
C SER A 417 -17.99 5.49 -0.68
N ARG A 418 -18.85 4.56 -1.10
CA ARG A 418 -20.32 4.71 -1.18
C ARG A 418 -21.01 4.60 0.18
N ILE A 419 -20.33 4.03 1.16
CA ILE A 419 -20.81 3.90 2.54
C ILE A 419 -20.55 5.18 3.31
N VAL A 420 -19.37 5.78 3.11
CA VAL A 420 -18.93 6.99 3.83
C VAL A 420 -19.50 8.26 3.20
N THR A 421 -19.60 8.30 1.86
CA THR A 421 -20.01 9.50 1.12
C THR A 421 -21.50 9.42 0.81
N ARG A 422 -22.28 10.38 1.34
CA ARG A 422 -23.76 10.37 1.24
C ARG A 422 -24.28 10.60 -0.18
N ARG A 423 -23.62 11.49 -0.92
CA ARG A 423 -24.02 11.89 -2.26
C ARG A 423 -23.42 10.94 -3.29
N TYR A 424 -24.25 10.37 -4.15
CA TYR A 424 -23.83 9.33 -5.09
C TYR A 424 -22.92 9.86 -6.21
N ASP A 425 -23.05 11.14 -6.53
CA ASP A 425 -22.23 11.86 -7.49
C ASP A 425 -20.81 12.13 -6.98
N ASP A 426 -20.60 12.07 -5.66
CA ASP A 426 -19.30 12.24 -5.01
C ASP A 426 -18.60 10.89 -4.74
N TRP A 427 -19.16 9.75 -5.17
CA TRP A 427 -18.51 8.45 -4.98
C TRP A 427 -17.21 8.33 -5.79
N LEU A 428 -16.27 7.49 -5.35
CA LEU A 428 -15.07 7.20 -6.14
C LEU A 428 -15.46 6.46 -7.43
N GLY A 429 -15.20 7.09 -8.57
CA GLY A 429 -15.44 6.53 -9.90
C GLY A 429 -14.33 5.59 -10.36
N THR A 430 -14.60 4.79 -11.38
CA THR A 430 -13.64 3.82 -11.95
C THR A 430 -12.32 4.47 -12.37
N TRP A 431 -12.37 5.61 -13.05
CA TRP A 431 -11.17 6.31 -13.53
C TRP A 431 -10.32 6.88 -12.40
N GLU A 432 -10.95 7.34 -11.32
CA GLU A 432 -10.23 7.84 -10.14
C GLU A 432 -9.54 6.70 -9.41
N VAL A 433 -10.26 5.60 -9.17
CA VAL A 433 -9.70 4.40 -8.53
C VAL A 433 -8.56 3.81 -9.36
N LEU A 434 -8.68 3.78 -10.68
CA LEU A 434 -7.61 3.31 -11.55
C LEU A 434 -6.39 4.24 -11.51
N ARG A 435 -6.61 5.56 -11.44
CA ARG A 435 -5.52 6.53 -11.23
C ARG A 435 -4.86 6.33 -9.88
N MET A 436 -5.64 6.13 -8.81
CA MET A 436 -5.11 5.84 -7.47
C MET A 436 -4.24 4.59 -7.47
N ALA A 437 -4.64 3.51 -8.16
CA ALA A 437 -3.87 2.26 -8.23
C ALA A 437 -2.68 2.28 -9.22
N THR A 438 -2.46 3.40 -9.92
CA THR A 438 -1.36 3.60 -10.87
C THR A 438 -0.58 4.85 -10.50
N GLU A 439 -0.88 6.00 -11.12
CA GLU A 439 -0.20 7.29 -10.90
C GLU A 439 -0.25 7.76 -9.44
N GLY A 440 -1.35 7.53 -8.72
CA GLY A 440 -1.48 7.93 -7.32
C GLY A 440 -0.68 7.07 -6.34
N SER A 441 -0.36 5.83 -6.72
CA SER A 441 0.47 4.90 -5.95
C SER A 441 1.96 4.98 -6.31
N ALA A 442 2.30 5.53 -7.49
CA ALA A 442 3.67 5.66 -7.99
C ALA A 442 4.39 6.87 -7.37
#